data_AF-A0A4Y2HVP8-F1
#
_entry.id   AF-A0A4Y2HVP8-F1
#
_cell.length_a   1.000
_cell.length_b   1.000
_cell.length_c   1.000
_cell.angle_alpha   90.00
_cell.angle_beta   90.00
_cell.angle_gamma   90.00
#
_symmetry.space_group_name_H-M   'P 1'
#
loop_
_entity.id
_entity.type
_entity.pdbx_description
1 polymer ?
#
loop_
_entity_poly.entity_id
_entity_poly.type
_entity_poly.pdbx_seq_one_letter_code
_entity_poly.pdbx_strand_id
1 'polypeptide(L)'
;MTATVPVGAHRTTCSEKVLAAVRTLDRFGISGRAGAAIVSSALQDVGIISESNVLNVVDRNKIRRGRTKERTTLLYQVIKDYDHDQLWFYQRTWIKPQLGPEA
;
A
#
# COMPACT_ATOMS: atom_id res chain seq x y z
N MET A 1 22.91 -9.38 30.02
CA MET A 1 21.84 -9.65 29.04
C MET A 1 21.27 -8.32 28.58
N THR A 2 21.83 -7.74 27.51
CA THR A 2 21.38 -6.47 26.92
C THR A 2 20.58 -6.80 25.67
N ALA A 3 19.27 -6.54 25.71
CA ALA A 3 18.43 -6.69 24.54
C ALA A 3 18.72 -5.53 23.56
N THR A 4 19.35 -5.84 22.44
CA THR A 4 19.44 -4.93 21.30
C THR A 4 18.04 -4.73 20.73
N VAL A 5 17.42 -3.60 21.04
CA VAL A 5 16.16 -3.18 20.44
C VAL A 5 16.43 -2.91 18.94
N PRO A 6 15.64 -3.45 18.00
CA PRO A 6 15.87 -3.23 16.59
C PRO A 6 15.70 -1.74 16.26
N VAL A 7 16.76 -1.12 15.73
CA VAL A 7 16.82 0.27 15.24
C VAL A 7 16.05 0.40 13.92
N GLY A 8 14.76 0.02 13.94
CA GLY A 8 13.85 0.10 12.80
C GLY A 8 12.50 0.74 13.12
N ALA A 9 12.15 0.91 14.41
CA ALA A 9 10.80 1.30 14.82
C ALA A 9 10.54 2.83 14.90
N HIS A 10 11.54 3.69 14.69
CA HIS A 10 11.43 5.14 14.99
C HIS A 10 11.53 6.07 13.77
N ARG A 11 11.47 5.57 12.53
CA ARG A 11 11.43 6.43 11.34
C ARG A 11 10.28 6.04 10.42
N THR A 12 9.05 6.16 10.94
CA THR A 12 7.90 6.19 10.04
C THR A 12 8.00 7.45 9.20
N THR A 13 8.14 7.29 7.88
CA THR A 13 8.31 8.44 6.99
C THR A 13 6.96 9.14 6.81
N CYS A 14 6.97 10.46 6.56
CA CYS A 14 5.75 11.22 6.24
C CYS A 14 4.91 10.51 5.15
N SER A 15 5.58 9.93 4.16
CA SER A 15 4.96 9.15 3.08
C SER A 15 4.16 7.93 3.54
N GLU A 16 4.64 7.18 4.54
CA GLU A 16 3.94 6.00 5.07
C GLU A 16 2.67 6.41 5.83
N LYS A 17 2.77 7.45 6.66
CA LYS A 17 1.60 7.97 7.39
C LYS A 17 0.56 8.56 6.44
N VAL A 18 1.00 9.24 5.39
CA VAL A 18 0.12 9.75 4.33
C VAL A 18 -0.56 8.59 3.60
N LEU A 19 0.14 7.50 3.29
CA LEU A 19 -0.47 6.33 2.66
C LEU A 19 -1.53 5.67 3.55
N ALA A 20 -1.25 5.52 4.85
CA ALA A 20 -2.22 5.00 5.82
C ALA A 20 -3.45 5.91 5.94
N ALA A 21 -3.28 7.23 5.93
CA ALA A 21 -4.39 8.17 5.92
C ALA A 21 -5.16 8.15 4.59
N VAL A 22 -4.50 7.94 3.46
CA VAL A 22 -5.17 7.83 2.16
C VAL A 22 -6.13 6.63 2.12
N ARG A 23 -5.75 5.51 2.73
CA ARG A 23 -6.60 4.32 2.89
C ARG A 23 -7.91 4.63 3.60
N THR A 24 -7.81 5.34 4.72
CA THR A 24 -8.98 5.73 5.50
C THR A 24 -9.83 6.74 4.75
N LEU A 25 -9.21 7.72 4.08
CA LEU A 25 -9.92 8.70 3.25
C LEU A 25 -10.67 8.06 2.08
N ASP A 26 -10.13 7.01 1.45
CA ASP A 26 -10.80 6.29 0.36
C ASP A 26 -12.01 5.51 0.89
N ARG A 27 -11.88 4.85 2.06
CA ARG A 27 -12.98 4.14 2.72
C ARG A 27 -14.19 5.03 3.04
N PHE A 28 -13.95 6.29 3.40
CA PHE A 28 -15.00 7.27 3.71
C PHE A 28 -15.39 8.16 2.51
N GLY A 29 -14.83 7.94 1.32
CA GLY A 29 -15.16 8.73 0.13
C GLY A 29 -14.77 10.22 0.23
N ILE A 30 -13.79 10.56 1.07
CA ILE A 30 -13.41 11.96 1.33
C ILE A 30 -12.76 12.58 0.09
N SER A 31 -13.07 13.85 -0.19
CA SER A 31 -12.47 14.56 -1.34
C SER A 31 -10.97 14.78 -1.15
N GLY A 32 -10.20 14.83 -2.24
CA GLY A 32 -8.75 15.02 -2.17
C GLY A 32 -8.32 16.35 -1.54
N ARG A 33 -9.17 17.39 -1.59
CA ARG A 33 -8.90 18.68 -0.94
C ARG A 33 -9.17 18.62 0.56
N ALA A 34 -10.30 18.03 0.97
CA ALA A 34 -10.61 17.82 2.38
C ALA A 34 -9.58 16.89 3.04
N GLY A 35 -9.22 15.80 2.37
CA GLY A 35 -8.19 14.87 2.83
C GLY A 35 -6.82 15.52 3.00
N ALA A 36 -6.42 16.41 2.09
CA ALA A 36 -5.17 17.15 2.21
C ALA A 36 -5.13 18.06 3.45
N ALA A 37 -6.24 18.76 3.75
CA ALA A 37 -6.35 19.61 4.94
C ALA A 37 -6.29 18.79 6.24
N ILE A 38 -7.07 17.71 6.31
CA ILE A 38 -7.12 16.81 7.47
C ILE A 38 -5.74 16.21 7.75
N VAL A 39 -5.11 15.66 6.72
CA VAL A 39 -3.82 14.98 6.85
C VAL A 39 -2.71 15.98 7.17
N SER A 40 -2.72 17.17 6.56
CA SER A 40 -1.74 18.21 6.89
C SER A 40 -1.86 18.67 8.34
N SER A 41 -3.08 18.90 8.85
CA SER A 41 -3.32 19.28 10.25
C SER A 41 -2.85 18.18 11.20
N ALA A 42 -3.27 16.94 10.96
CA ALA A 42 -2.89 15.82 11.82
C ALA A 42 -1.38 15.57 11.84
N LEU A 43 -0.68 15.79 10.72
CA LEU A 43 0.79 15.66 10.69
C LEU A 43 1.51 16.84 11.34
N GLN A 44 0.92 18.04 11.39
CA GLN A 44 1.42 19.16 12.20
C GLN A 44 1.26 18.85 13.70
N ASP A 45 0.09 18.36 14.11
CA ASP A 45 -0.18 18.00 15.52
C ASP A 45 0.78 16.92 16.03
N VAL A 46 1.17 15.97 15.17
CA VAL A 46 2.10 14.88 15.50
C VAL A 46 3.58 15.32 15.35
N GLY A 47 3.84 16.56 14.92
CA GLY A 47 5.20 17.12 14.79
C GLY A 47 6.02 16.53 13.63
N ILE A 48 5.37 15.94 12.63
CA ILE A 48 6.03 15.37 11.44
C ILE A 48 6.23 16.44 10.36
N ILE A 49 5.28 17.37 10.28
CA ILE A 49 5.36 18.56 9.44
C ILE A 49 5.54 19.76 10.38
N SER A 50 6.49 20.62 10.04
CA SER A 50 6.66 21.93 10.65
C SER A 50 6.41 22.98 9.57
N GLU A 51 5.96 24.19 9.95
CA GLU A 51 5.87 25.33 9.02
C GLU A 51 7.19 25.59 8.28
N SER A 52 8.33 25.27 8.91
CA SER A 52 9.65 25.42 8.31
C SER A 52 10.00 24.34 7.26
N ASN A 53 9.26 23.23 7.20
CA ASN A 53 9.49 22.14 6.24
C ASN A 53 8.30 21.96 5.29
N VAL A 54 8.18 22.91 4.36
CA VAL A 54 7.10 22.99 3.35
C VAL A 54 7.07 21.76 2.42
N LEU A 55 8.20 21.09 2.22
CA LEU A 55 8.29 19.90 1.35
C LEU A 55 7.46 18.73 1.87
N ASN A 56 7.22 18.65 3.18
CA ASN A 56 6.41 17.59 3.78
C ASN A 56 4.91 17.92 3.83
N VAL A 57 4.48 19.13 3.50
CA VAL A 57 3.06 19.52 3.46
C VAL A 57 2.28 18.62 2.50
N VAL A 58 1.09 18.18 2.93
CA VAL A 58 0.28 17.21 2.18
C VAL A 58 -0.70 17.97 1.30
N ASP A 59 -0.39 18.05 0.01
CA ASP A 59 -1.26 18.66 -0.99
C ASP A 59 -2.22 17.63 -1.64
N ARG A 60 -3.17 18.15 -2.43
CA ARG A 60 -4.14 17.33 -3.19
C ARG A 60 -3.46 16.34 -4.14
N ASN A 61 -2.36 16.71 -4.78
CA ASN A 61 -1.58 15.83 -5.66
C ASN A 61 -0.91 14.70 -4.89
N LYS A 62 -0.42 14.92 -3.67
CA LYS A 62 0.12 13.86 -2.81
C LYS A 62 -0.96 12.86 -2.41
N ILE A 63 -2.17 13.32 -2.07
CA ILE A 63 -3.33 12.44 -1.83
C ILE A 63 -3.69 11.64 -3.09
N ARG A 64 -3.75 12.31 -4.25
CA ARG A 64 -4.03 11.65 -5.53
C ARG A 64 -2.98 10.58 -5.86
N ARG A 65 -1.69 10.91 -5.69
CA ARG A 65 -0.58 9.96 -5.89
C ARG A 65 -0.67 8.78 -4.94
N GLY A 66 -1.02 9.02 -3.67
CA GLY A 66 -1.26 7.97 -2.67
C GLY A 66 -2.34 7.00 -3.13
N ARG A 67 -3.49 7.51 -3.59
CA ARG A 67 -4.60 6.67 -4.07
C ARG A 67 -4.23 5.86 -5.31
N THR A 68 -3.53 6.48 -6.25
CA THR A 68 -3.06 5.78 -7.45
C THR A 68 -2.09 4.65 -7.08
N LYS A 69 -1.11 4.92 -6.21
CA LYS A 69 -0.17 3.88 -5.74
C LYS A 69 -0.91 2.72 -5.11
N GLU A 70 -1.85 3.01 -4.22
CA GLU A 70 -2.63 1.98 -3.54
C GLU A 70 -3.43 1.12 -4.54
N ARG A 71 -4.16 1.76 -5.45
CA ARG A 71 -4.92 1.05 -6.50
C ARG A 71 -4.00 0.19 -7.38
N THR A 72 -2.85 0.71 -7.79
CA THR A 72 -1.89 -0.07 -8.58
C THR A 72 -1.35 -1.26 -7.79
N THR A 73 -1.05 -1.11 -6.50
CA THR A 73 -0.63 -2.22 -5.63
C THR A 73 -1.72 -3.28 -5.52
N LEU A 74 -2.98 -2.87 -5.29
CA LEU A 74 -4.10 -3.79 -5.22
C LEU A 74 -4.33 -4.52 -6.56
N LEU A 75 -4.31 -3.79 -7.67
CA LEU A 75 -4.42 -4.39 -9.00
C LEU A 75 -3.31 -5.39 -9.28
N TYR A 76 -2.07 -5.08 -8.90
CA TYR A 76 -0.95 -5.99 -9.06
C TYR A 76 -1.09 -7.27 -8.22
N GLN A 77 -1.59 -7.16 -6.98
CA GLN A 77 -1.90 -8.33 -6.15
C GLN A 77 -2.98 -9.19 -6.83
N VAL A 78 -4.09 -8.58 -7.22
CA VAL A 78 -5.19 -9.28 -7.91
C VAL A 78 -4.67 -9.99 -9.18
N ILE A 79 -3.88 -9.32 -10.01
CA ILE A 79 -3.34 -9.91 -11.25
C ILE A 79 -2.43 -11.11 -10.94
N LYS A 80 -1.59 -11.03 -9.91
CA LYS A 80 -0.73 -12.15 -9.50
C LYS A 80 -1.52 -13.34 -8.99
N ASP A 81 -2.57 -13.10 -8.21
CA ASP A 81 -3.42 -14.16 -7.68
C ASP A 81 -4.12 -14.90 -8.83
N TYR A 82 -4.60 -14.16 -9.84
CA TYR A 82 -5.17 -14.74 -11.06
C TYR A 82 -4.15 -15.54 -11.89
N ASP A 83 -2.93 -15.03 -12.08
CA ASP A 83 -1.90 -15.70 -12.89
C ASP A 83 -1.42 -17.00 -12.22
N HIS A 84 -1.27 -17.00 -10.89
CA HIS A 84 -0.91 -18.19 -10.13
C HIS A 84 -1.95 -19.30 -10.23
N ASP A 85 -3.24 -18.96 -10.13
CA ASP A 85 -4.33 -19.94 -10.23
C ASP A 85 -4.45 -20.52 -11.65
N GLN A 86 -4.34 -19.68 -12.68
CA GLN A 86 -4.38 -20.13 -14.08
C GLN A 86 -3.21 -21.05 -14.43
N LEU A 87 -1.99 -20.71 -14.00
CA LEU A 87 -0.80 -21.55 -14.19
C LEU A 87 -0.93 -22.89 -13.47
N TRP A 88 -1.47 -22.90 -12.26
CA TRP A 88 -1.75 -24.12 -11.50
C TRP A 88 -2.77 -25.03 -12.21
N PHE A 89 -3.89 -24.47 -12.70
CA PHE A 89 -4.89 -25.24 -13.43
C PHE A 89 -4.34 -25.78 -14.75
N TYR A 90 -3.57 -24.99 -15.49
CA TYR A 90 -2.98 -25.40 -16.77
C TYR A 90 -1.95 -26.52 -16.61
N GLN A 91 -1.08 -26.46 -15.60
CA GLN A 91 -0.16 -27.57 -15.31
C GLN A 91 -0.91 -28.84 -14.90
N ARG A 92 -2.00 -28.72 -14.13
CA ARG A 92 -2.78 -29.89 -13.67
C ARG A 92 -3.54 -30.60 -14.80
N THR A 93 -4.07 -29.85 -15.77
CA THR A 93 -4.88 -30.41 -16.87
C THR A 93 -4.04 -30.97 -18.00
N TRP A 94 -2.82 -30.45 -18.24
CA TRP A 94 -2.02 -30.82 -19.42
C TRP A 94 -0.76 -31.65 -19.10
N ILE A 95 -0.28 -31.71 -17.85
CA ILE A 95 0.92 -32.52 -17.47
C ILE A 95 0.55 -33.93 -16.97
N LYS A 96 -0.73 -34.23 -16.71
CA LYS A 96 -1.19 -35.59 -16.33
C LYS A 96 -2.30 -36.09 -17.27
N PRO A 97 -1.96 -36.60 -18.46
CA PRO A 97 -2.32 -38.00 -18.75
C PRO A 97 -1.35 -38.67 -19.75
N GLN A 98 -0.23 -39.26 -19.30
CA GLN A 98 0.61 -40.16 -20.13
C GLN A 98 1.14 -41.38 -19.35
N LEU A 99 0.59 -41.71 -18.17
CA LEU A 99 0.81 -43.02 -17.56
C LEU A 99 -0.53 -43.57 -17.08
N GLY A 100 -1.24 -44.24 -17.98
CA GLY A 100 -2.28 -45.20 -17.63
C GLY A 100 -1.63 -46.54 -17.24
N PRO A 101 -2.19 -47.29 -16.27
CA PRO A 101 -1.71 -48.62 -15.92
C PRO A 101 -2.44 -49.70 -16.73
N GLU A 102 -1.82 -50.22 -17.78
CA GLU A 102 -2.22 -51.45 -18.50
C GLU A 102 -1.03 -51.84 -19.40
N ALA A 103 -0.63 -53.10 -19.61
CA ALA A 103 -0.83 -54.40 -19.01
C ALA A 103 0.23 -55.31 -19.66
#